data_AF-A0A534QJW3-F1
#
_entry.id   AF-A0A534QJW3-F1
#
_cell.length_a   1.000
_cell.length_b   1.000
_cell.length_c   1.000
_cell.angle_alpha   90.00
_cell.angle_beta   90.00
_cell.angle_gamma   90.00
#
_symmetry.space_group_name_H-M   'P 1'
#
loop_
_entity.id
_entity.type
_entity.pdbx_description
1 polymer ?
#
loop_
_entity_poly.entity_id
_entity_poly.type
_entity_poly.pdbx_seq_one_letter_code
_entity_poly.pdbx_strand_id
1 'polypeptide(L)'
;MVGHGWRLVDLGPVEDGSCVVTLQNRRGRAHRVHLCRNDGKPQGIIYTRRVDLVVMNEGYGDLPTEERLAQAVAKLAHVIAANEARVPGRVTELLPHAERLRRFAAAAPP
;
A
#
# COMPACT_ATOMS: atom_id res chain seq x y z
N MET A 1 2.00 -8.12 14.41
CA MET A 1 3.06 -7.09 14.36
C MET A 1 3.74 -7.17 13.00
N VAL A 2 4.06 -6.05 12.36
CA VAL A 2 4.75 -6.05 11.06
C VAL A 2 6.25 -5.84 11.26
N GLY A 3 6.66 -4.84 12.04
CA GLY A 3 8.06 -4.61 12.41
C GLY A 3 8.33 -3.21 12.95
N HIS A 4 9.45 -3.02 13.65
CA HIS A 4 9.94 -1.69 14.11
C HIS A 4 8.90 -0.85 14.89
N GLY A 5 8.01 -1.51 15.63
CA GLY A 5 6.95 -0.85 16.39
C GLY A 5 5.67 -0.55 15.59
N TRP A 6 5.63 -0.89 14.30
CA TRP A 6 4.44 -0.83 13.45
C TRP A 6 3.66 -2.14 13.47
N ARG A 7 2.32 -2.02 13.50
CA ARG A 7 1.37 -3.12 13.38
C ARG A 7 0.32 -2.79 12.33
N LEU A 8 -0.15 -3.81 11.63
CA LEU A 8 -1.37 -3.74 10.86
C LEU A 8 -2.53 -3.63 11.84
N VAL A 9 -3.37 -2.60 11.68
CA VAL A 9 -4.56 -2.37 12.50
C VAL A 9 -5.85 -2.47 11.70
N ASP A 10 -5.75 -2.33 10.38
CA ASP A 10 -6.90 -2.43 9.49
C ASP A 10 -6.46 -2.88 8.09
N LEU A 11 -7.35 -3.59 7.41
CA LEU A 11 -7.26 -4.02 6.02
C LEU A 11 -8.63 -3.81 5.38
N GLY A 12 -8.75 -2.74 4.61
CA GLY A 12 -9.99 -2.39 3.93
C GLY A 12 -10.31 -3.34 2.77
N PRO A 13 -11.56 -3.36 2.30
CA PRO A 13 -11.95 -4.06 1.08
C PRO A 13 -11.25 -3.46 -0.15
N VAL A 14 -11.45 -4.08 -1.31
CA VAL A 14 -11.05 -3.47 -2.59
C VAL A 14 -12.08 -2.39 -2.94
N GLU A 15 -11.65 -1.14 -2.92
CA GLU A 15 -12.44 0.04 -3.27
C GLU A 15 -11.64 0.90 -4.25
N ASP A 16 -12.33 1.41 -5.28
CA ASP A 16 -11.71 2.20 -6.35
C ASP A 16 -10.45 1.54 -6.94
N GLY A 17 -10.44 0.21 -7.04
CA GLY A 17 -9.30 -0.54 -7.58
C GLY A 17 -8.06 -0.56 -6.69
N SER A 18 -8.15 -0.25 -5.40
CA SER A 18 -7.08 -0.44 -4.43
C SER A 18 -7.59 -1.08 -3.14
N CYS A 19 -6.72 -1.78 -2.42
CA CYS A 19 -6.99 -2.19 -1.05
C CYS A 19 -6.13 -1.34 -0.11
N VAL A 20 -6.70 -0.80 0.96
CA VAL A 20 -5.98 0.06 1.90
C VAL A 20 -5.58 -0.74 3.14
N VAL A 21 -4.28 -0.76 3.42
CA VAL A 21 -3.73 -1.28 4.68
C VAL A 21 -3.42 -0.11 5.59
N THR A 22 -3.91 -0.16 6.83
CA THR A 22 -3.55 0.83 7.84
C THR A 22 -2.51 0.25 8.79
N LEU A 23 -1.35 0.90 8.85
CA LEU A 23 -0.30 0.60 9.81
C LEU A 23 -0.32 1.64 10.92
N GLN A 24 -0.23 1.21 12.18
CA GLN A 24 -0.14 2.09 13.35
C GLN A 24 1.11 1.78 14.16
N ASN A 25 1.80 2.81 14.64
CA ASN A 25 2.93 2.66 15.56
C ASN A 25 2.50 2.79 17.02
N ARG A 26 3.41 2.48 17.95
CA ARG A 26 3.16 2.57 19.41
C ARG A 26 2.81 3.96 19.94
N ARG A 27 3.14 5.03 19.19
CA ARG A 27 2.83 6.41 19.54
C ARG A 27 1.46 6.86 19.01
N GLY A 28 0.69 5.94 18.42
CA GLY A 28 -0.65 6.21 17.87
C GLY A 28 -0.63 6.75 16.43
N ARG A 29 0.54 7.05 15.84
CA ARG A 29 0.62 7.52 14.45
C ARG A 29 0.20 6.40 13.52
N ALA A 30 -0.74 6.70 12.63
CA ALA A 30 -1.25 5.78 11.62
C ALA A 30 -0.87 6.26 10.21
N HIS A 31 -0.57 5.33 9.32
CA HIS A 31 -0.35 5.57 7.90
C HIS A 31 -1.13 4.58 7.07
N ARG A 32 -1.69 5.08 5.96
CA ARG A 32 -2.36 4.25 4.95
C ARG A 32 -1.35 3.83 3.90
N VAL A 33 -1.42 2.57 3.48
CA VAL A 33 -0.64 2.02 2.38
C VAL A 33 -1.62 1.44 1.38
N HIS A 34 -1.65 1.98 0.18
CA HIS A 34 -2.51 1.49 -0.88
C HIS A 34 -1.81 0.33 -1.58
N LEU A 35 -2.48 -0.81 -1.62
CA LEU A 35 -2.14 -1.96 -2.43
C LEU A 35 -2.79 -1.77 -3.80
N CYS A 36 -1.97 -1.51 -4.81
CA CYS A 36 -2.38 -1.38 -6.20
C CYS A 36 -1.86 -2.60 -6.98
N ARG A 37 -2.44 -2.89 -8.15
CA ARG A 37 -1.86 -3.92 -9.03
C ARG A 37 -0.52 -3.42 -9.58
N ASN A 38 0.50 -4.27 -9.54
CA ASN A 38 1.74 -4.01 -10.27
C ASN A 38 1.56 -4.45 -11.73
N ASP A 39 1.69 -3.52 -12.67
CA ASP A 39 1.65 -3.74 -14.12
C ASP A 39 3.05 -3.74 -14.78
N GLY A 40 4.09 -3.81 -13.96
CA GLY A 40 5.49 -3.73 -14.39
C GLY A 40 6.09 -2.33 -14.28
N LYS A 41 5.30 -1.32 -13.88
CA LYS A 41 5.76 0.07 -13.66
C LYS A 41 5.35 0.59 -12.27
N PRO A 42 5.85 -0.02 -11.18
CA PRO A 42 5.47 0.37 -9.82
C PRO A 42 5.79 1.84 -9.55
N GLN A 43 4.90 2.51 -8.81
CA GLN A 43 5.03 3.90 -8.39
C GLN A 43 5.31 4.00 -6.88
N GLY A 44 4.96 2.96 -6.12
CA GLY A 44 5.26 2.85 -4.70
C GLY A 44 6.75 2.69 -4.44
N ILE A 45 7.14 3.02 -3.20
CA ILE A 45 8.53 2.88 -2.72
C ILE A 45 8.91 1.39 -2.62
N ILE A 46 7.91 0.52 -2.45
CA ILE A 46 8.06 -0.92 -2.27
C ILE A 46 7.03 -1.61 -3.16
N TYR A 47 7.42 -2.70 -3.82
CA TYR A 47 6.53 -3.50 -4.66
C TYR A 47 6.89 -4.98 -4.60
N THR A 48 5.95 -5.79 -5.07
CA THR A 48 6.07 -7.24 -5.30
C THR A 48 5.83 -7.53 -6.78
N ARG A 49 5.81 -8.80 -7.20
CA ARG A 49 5.53 -9.11 -8.61
C ARG A 49 4.12 -8.68 -9.01
N ARG A 50 3.13 -8.79 -8.13
CA ARG A 50 1.71 -8.54 -8.46
C ARG A 50 1.14 -7.28 -7.83
N VAL A 51 1.76 -6.75 -6.79
CA VAL A 51 1.23 -5.63 -6.00
C VAL A 51 2.26 -4.53 -5.83
N ASP A 52 1.85 -3.29 -6.04
CA ASP A 52 2.58 -2.06 -5.75
C ASP A 52 2.08 -1.47 -4.42
N LEU A 53 2.99 -1.10 -3.51
CA LEU A 53 2.68 -0.60 -2.17
C LEU A 53 2.98 0.90 -2.10
N VAL A 54 1.92 1.71 -2.21
CA VAL A 54 2.01 3.17 -2.24
C VAL A 54 1.73 3.74 -0.86
N VAL A 55 2.74 4.35 -0.23
CA VAL A 55 2.63 4.95 1.11
C VAL A 55 1.95 6.30 1.03
N MET A 56 0.87 6.48 1.78
CA MET A 56 0.16 7.75 1.93
C MET A 56 0.61 8.42 3.22
N ASN A 57 1.77 9.08 3.18
CA ASN A 57 2.34 9.81 4.31
C ASN A 57 1.91 11.28 4.37
N GLU A 58 0.94 11.70 3.53
CA GLU A 58 0.49 13.09 3.35
C GLU A 58 1.62 14.06 2.95
N GLY A 59 2.74 13.51 2.49
CA GLY A 59 3.92 14.29 2.15
C GLY A 59 3.91 14.86 0.75
N TYR A 60 2.96 14.45 -0.11
CA TYR A 60 2.84 14.89 -1.51
C TYR A 60 4.14 14.84 -2.35
N GLY A 61 5.12 14.03 -1.92
CA GLY A 61 6.46 13.94 -2.54
C GLY A 61 7.53 14.80 -1.87
N ASP A 62 7.15 15.75 -1.02
CA ASP A 62 8.05 16.70 -0.35
C ASP A 62 8.56 16.17 1.00
N LEU A 63 7.84 15.22 1.62
CA LEU A 63 8.26 14.62 2.89
C LEU A 63 8.92 13.27 2.68
N PRO A 64 10.13 13.04 3.23
CA PRO A 64 10.75 11.74 3.21
C PRO A 64 9.87 10.74 3.97
N THR A 65 9.76 9.53 3.43
CA THR A 65 9.14 8.43 4.17
C THR A 65 10.04 8.04 5.34
N GLU A 66 9.47 7.93 6.53
CA GLU A 66 10.20 7.47 7.72
C GLU A 66 10.80 6.08 7.46
N GLU A 67 12.11 5.92 7.69
CA GLU A 67 12.82 4.68 7.38
C GLU A 67 12.19 3.45 8.06
N ARG A 68 11.78 3.58 9.33
CA ARG A 68 11.15 2.49 10.09
C ARG A 68 9.78 2.11 9.52
N LEU A 69 9.04 3.07 8.97
CA LEU A 69 7.80 2.80 8.25
C LEU A 69 8.11 2.04 6.96
N ALA A 70 9.08 2.50 6.17
CA ALA A 70 9.49 1.81 4.94
C ALA A 70 9.92 0.36 5.22
N GLN A 71 10.74 0.13 6.26
CA GLN A 71 11.13 -1.22 6.67
C GLN A 71 9.93 -2.09 7.10
N ALA A 72 8.92 -1.51 7.76
CA ALA A 72 7.69 -2.22 8.08
C ALA A 72 6.90 -2.57 6.81
N VAL A 73 6.73 -1.63 5.88
CA VAL A 73 6.06 -1.88 4.59
C VAL A 73 6.82 -2.94 3.77
N ALA A 74 8.16 -2.97 3.85
CA ALA A 74 8.97 -3.99 3.19
C ALA A 74 8.73 -5.39 3.80
N LYS A 75 8.60 -5.48 5.13
CA LYS A 75 8.21 -6.74 5.79
C LYS A 75 6.81 -7.19 5.39
N LEU A 76 5.86 -6.27 5.27
CA LEU A 76 4.53 -6.57 4.74
C LEU A 76 4.60 -7.08 3.29
N ALA A 77 5.41 -6.45 2.43
CA ALA A 77 5.61 -6.87 1.06
C ALA A 77 6.18 -8.29 0.95
N HIS A 78 7.12 -8.69 1.82
CA HIS A 78 7.61 -10.08 1.86
C HIS A 78 6.49 -11.09 2.16
N VAL A 79 5.59 -10.76 3.10
CA VAL A 79 4.44 -11.62 3.40
C VAL A 79 3.49 -11.68 2.21
N ILE A 80 3.22 -10.55 1.55
CA ILE A 80 2.39 -10.50 0.33
C ILE A 80 3.02 -11.36 -0.77
N ALA A 81 4.30 -11.17 -1.08
CA ALA A 81 5.01 -11.90 -2.13
C ALA A 81 4.99 -13.42 -1.90
N ALA A 82 5.10 -13.88 -0.66
CA ALA A 82 5.01 -15.30 -0.32
C ALA A 82 3.61 -15.90 -0.56
N ASN A 83 2.57 -15.07 -0.65
CA ASN A 83 1.17 -15.51 -0.75
C ASN A 83 0.48 -15.11 -2.07
N GLU A 84 1.00 -14.15 -2.83
CA GLU A 84 0.33 -13.57 -3.99
C GLU A 84 0.01 -14.58 -5.11
N ALA A 85 0.76 -15.69 -5.17
CA ALA A 85 0.49 -16.80 -6.08
C ALA A 85 -0.76 -17.62 -5.69
N ARG A 86 -1.09 -17.68 -4.39
CA ARG A 86 -2.22 -18.45 -3.84
C ARG A 86 -3.57 -17.73 -3.96
N VAL A 87 -3.55 -16.43 -4.25
CA VAL A 87 -4.75 -15.57 -4.29
C VAL A 87 -4.88 -14.75 -5.58
N PRO A 88 -4.86 -15.40 -6.77
CA PRO A 88 -4.85 -14.68 -8.05
C PRO A 88 -6.08 -13.79 -8.27
N GLY A 89 -7.28 -14.21 -7.83
CA GLY A 89 -8.53 -13.47 -8.07
C GLY A 89 -8.58 -12.09 -7.41
N ARG A 90 -8.09 -11.96 -6.17
CA ARG A 90 -8.08 -10.68 -5.45
C ARG A 90 -7.16 -9.65 -6.09
N VAL A 91 -6.06 -10.09 -6.69
CA VAL A 91 -5.14 -9.20 -7.41
C VAL A 91 -5.79 -8.64 -8.69
N THR A 92 -6.66 -9.41 -9.34
CA THR A 92 -7.32 -8.95 -10.58
C THR A 92 -8.37 -7.87 -10.36
N GLU A 93 -8.89 -7.75 -9.13
CA GLU A 93 -9.80 -6.66 -8.71
C GLU A 93 -9.05 -5.32 -8.53
N LEU A 94 -7.72 -5.35 -8.39
CA LEU A 94 -6.90 -4.15 -8.23
C LEU A 94 -6.55 -3.50 -9.58
N LEU A 95 -6.44 -2.18 -9.57
CA LEU A 95 -5.95 -1.36 -10.68
C LEU A 95 -4.50 -0.93 -10.44
N PRO A 96 -3.72 -0.68 -11.51
CA PRO A 96 -2.45 0.03 -11.41
C PRO A 96 -2.65 1.43 -10.83
N HIS A 97 -1.67 1.92 -10.07
CA HIS A 97 -1.79 3.20 -9.36
C HIS A 97 -2.12 4.37 -10.31
N ALA A 98 -1.41 4.46 -11.43
CA ALA A 98 -1.65 5.51 -12.43
C ALA A 98 -3.07 5.44 -13.02
N GLU A 99 -3.59 4.23 -13.27
CA GLU A 99 -4.94 4.06 -13.79
C GLU A 99 -6.00 4.43 -12.74
N ARG A 100 -5.74 4.07 -11.47
CA ARG A 100 -6.59 4.48 -10.35
C ARG A 100 -6.70 5.99 -10.25
N LEU A 101 -5.57 6.71 -10.33
CA LEU A 101 -5.59 8.17 -10.30
C LEU A 101 -6.38 8.76 -11.48
N ARG A 102 -6.20 8.23 -12.69
CA ARG A 102 -6.99 8.70 -13.85
C ARG A 102 -8.50 8.53 -13.66
N ARG A 103 -8.93 7.43 -13.03
CA ARG A 103 -10.36 7.12 -12.85
C ARG A 103 -10.98 7.82 -11.64
N PHE A 104 -10.23 7.98 -10.56
CA PHE A 104 -10.79 8.32 -9.24
C PHE A 104 -10.11 9.52 -8.55
N ALA A 105 -9.04 10.12 -9.09
CA ALA A 105 -8.40 11.28 -8.45
C ALA A 105 -9.33 12.50 -8.35
N ALA A 106 -10.38 12.59 -9.15
CA ALA A 106 -11.40 13.64 -9.06
C ALA A 106 -12.38 13.45 -7.89
N ALA A 107 -12.36 12.29 -7.19
CA ALA A 107 -13.34 11.94 -6.16
C ALA A 107 -12.82 12.05 -4.71
N ALA A 108 -11.54 12.38 -4.49
CA ALA A 108 -11.02 12.59 -3.14
C ALA A 108 -11.29 14.05 -2.70
N PRO A 109 -12.04 14.28 -1.59
CA PRO A 109 -12.10 15.61 -1.00
C PRO A 109 -10.70 16.01 -0.46
N PRO A 110 -10.42 17.32 -0.36
CA PRO A 110 -9.18 17.84 0.21
C PRO A 110 -8.98 17.44 1.68
#